data_AF-A0A6A6N810-F1
#
_entry.id   AF-A0A6A6N810-F1
#
_cell.length_a   1.000
_cell.length_b   1.000
_cell.length_c   1.000
_cell.angle_alpha   90.00
_cell.angle_beta   90.00
_cell.angle_gamma   90.00
#
_symmetry.space_group_name_H-M   'P 1'
#
loop_
_entity.id
_entity.type
_entity.pdbx_description
1 polymer ?
#
loop_
_entity_poly.entity_id
_entity_poly.type
_entity_poly.pdbx_seq_one_letter_code
_entity_poly.pdbx_strand_id
1 'polypeptide(L)'
;MSGFSSIAPPSFNGDNYPVWVVKMRSFLKAMNLWESVESDADPTPLGSDPTLAQIKKYEEDKAKKHKALTYLGLMKYFLGMEIYQCSTGIFISQRRYALDVLKKFKMDQSKSVATPLVQNVKLIRNDGEKKCVASVYRSLVGSLLYLTTTRPYLMFSASLLSRFMNTPSQSHLGAAKRVLRYLKGTTDYGIWFKKKEEAKLEGYSDSDWAGCVDDSKSTSGYVFSFGSGVFCWNSRKQEVVAQSTAEAEYISAAATTNQAIWLRKILKDLGQEQSSTNPSLETKKGNKGHPKHSVNMYAICNLEDICMSLAKPLTS
;
A
#
# COMPACT_ATOMS: atom_id res chain seq x y z
N MET A 1 5.00 -3.91 54.03
CA MET A 1 3.67 -4.48 53.71
C MET A 1 3.52 -4.54 52.20
N SER A 2 3.29 -5.75 51.70
CA SER A 2 2.80 -6.14 50.36
C SER A 2 3.28 -5.34 49.14
N GLY A 3 4.20 -5.94 48.39
CA GLY A 3 4.60 -5.49 47.05
C GLY A 3 3.38 -5.35 46.14
N PHE A 4 3.25 -4.18 45.51
CA PHE A 4 2.39 -4.00 44.36
C PHE A 4 2.84 -5.00 43.29
N SER A 5 2.05 -6.04 43.06
CA SER A 5 2.15 -6.85 41.85
C SER A 5 2.08 -5.88 40.67
N SER A 6 3.19 -5.65 39.97
CA SER A 6 3.18 -4.88 38.73
C SER A 6 2.32 -5.64 37.74
N ILE A 7 1.07 -5.19 37.55
CA ILE A 7 0.19 -5.77 36.55
C ILE A 7 0.88 -5.57 35.21
N ALA A 8 1.21 -6.66 34.53
CA ALA A 8 1.84 -6.59 33.22
C ALA A 8 0.82 -6.05 32.19
N PRO A 9 1.25 -5.18 31.27
CA PRO A 9 0.37 -4.70 30.21
C PRO A 9 -0.13 -5.88 29.34
N PRO A 10 -1.41 -5.88 28.94
CA PRO A 10 -1.94 -6.89 28.01
C PRO A 10 -1.12 -6.94 26.71
N SER A 11 -0.54 -8.10 26.40
CA SER A 11 0.20 -8.30 25.15
C SER A 11 -0.75 -8.56 23.96
N PHE A 12 -0.57 -7.83 22.85
CA PHE A 12 -1.25 -8.15 21.60
C PHE A 12 -0.50 -9.25 20.85
N ASN A 13 -1.17 -10.38 20.61
CA ASN A 13 -0.64 -11.54 19.91
C ASN A 13 -1.05 -11.60 18.43
N GLY A 14 -1.70 -10.55 17.90
CA GLY A 14 -2.19 -10.50 16.52
C GLY A 14 -3.65 -10.94 16.35
N ASP A 15 -4.27 -11.52 17.39
CA ASP A 15 -5.64 -12.02 17.36
C ASP A 15 -6.60 -11.26 18.25
N ASN A 16 -7.87 -11.22 17.81
CA ASN A 16 -8.98 -10.66 18.57
C ASN A 16 -8.72 -9.22 19.06
N TYR A 17 -8.27 -8.35 18.13
CA TYR A 17 -7.95 -6.95 18.38
C TYR A 17 -9.03 -6.21 19.19
N PRO A 18 -10.35 -6.37 18.96
CA PRO A 18 -11.37 -5.72 19.79
C PRO A 18 -11.26 -6.09 21.28
N VAL A 19 -11.00 -7.37 21.59
CA VAL A 19 -10.82 -7.83 22.97
C VAL A 19 -9.52 -7.27 23.55
N TRP A 20 -8.44 -7.24 22.77
CA TRP A 20 -7.19 -6.64 23.22
C TRP A 20 -7.35 -5.14 23.53
N VAL A 21 -8.03 -4.38 22.66
CA VAL A 21 -8.31 -2.95 22.87
C VAL A 21 -9.08 -2.73 24.17
N VAL A 22 -10.12 -3.52 24.43
CA VAL A 22 -10.89 -3.41 25.68
C VAL A 22 -10.00 -3.68 26.89
N LYS A 23 -9.20 -4.75 26.86
CA LYS A 23 -8.25 -5.09 27.95
C LYS A 23 -7.23 -3.98 28.17
N MET A 24 -6.64 -3.46 27.09
CA MET A 24 -5.61 -2.44 27.14
C MET A 24 -6.15 -1.09 27.63
N ARG A 25 -7.34 -0.69 27.17
CA ARG A 25 -8.03 0.50 27.66
C ARG A 25 -8.30 0.42 29.16
N SER A 26 -8.84 -0.71 29.63
CA SER A 26 -9.08 -0.93 31.06
C SER A 26 -7.79 -0.86 31.88
N PHE A 27 -6.70 -1.45 31.37
CA PHE A 27 -5.38 -1.38 31.98
C PHE A 27 -4.86 0.07 32.10
N LEU A 28 -4.89 0.85 31.01
CA LEU A 28 -4.43 2.24 31.01
C LEU A 28 -5.29 3.14 31.91
N LYS A 29 -6.60 2.90 32.00
CA LYS A 29 -7.49 3.59 32.95
C LYS A 29 -7.10 3.29 34.40
N ALA A 30 -6.83 2.03 34.74
CA ALA A 30 -6.39 1.65 36.08
C ALA A 30 -5.04 2.29 36.47
N MET A 31 -4.21 2.67 35.50
CA MET A 31 -2.93 3.33 35.73
C MET A 31 -2.98 4.87 35.65
N ASN A 32 -4.17 5.48 35.46
CA ASN A 32 -4.33 6.92 35.21
C ASN A 32 -3.51 7.43 33.99
N LEU A 33 -3.44 6.61 32.94
CA LEU A 33 -2.71 6.91 31.71
C LEU A 33 -3.62 7.13 30.50
N TRP A 34 -4.90 6.77 30.60
CA TRP A 34 -5.83 6.79 29.45
C TRP A 34 -6.06 8.20 28.89
N GLU A 35 -6.21 9.21 29.75
CA GLU A 35 -6.45 10.60 29.31
C GLU A 35 -5.30 11.13 28.45
N SER A 36 -4.06 10.77 28.79
CA SER A 36 -2.87 11.14 28.02
C SER A 36 -2.79 10.46 26.64
N VAL A 37 -3.52 9.36 26.44
CA VAL A 37 -3.62 8.67 25.14
C VAL A 37 -4.80 9.22 24.33
N GLU A 38 -5.93 9.50 24.99
CA GLU A 38 -7.16 9.93 24.34
C GLU A 38 -7.07 11.38 23.84
N SER A 39 -6.33 12.26 24.51
CA SER A 39 -6.20 13.65 24.05
C SER A 39 -5.32 13.80 22.81
N ASP A 40 -4.38 12.86 22.58
CA ASP A 40 -3.29 12.86 21.58
C ASP A 40 -2.39 14.13 21.55
N ALA A 41 -2.83 15.21 22.19
CA ALA A 41 -2.15 16.49 22.28
C ALA A 41 -0.80 16.34 22.98
N ASP A 42 0.20 17.05 22.48
CA ASP A 42 1.43 17.21 23.22
C ASP A 42 1.19 18.10 24.45
N PRO A 43 1.91 17.85 25.56
CA PRO A 43 1.84 18.73 26.72
C PRO A 43 2.11 20.17 26.30
N THR A 44 1.28 21.10 26.76
CA THR A 44 1.40 22.52 26.39
C THR A 44 2.82 23.01 26.67
N PRO A 45 3.53 23.59 25.68
CA PRO A 45 4.87 24.13 25.89
C PRO A 45 4.87 25.15 27.03
N LEU A 46 5.91 25.12 27.86
CA LEU A 46 6.10 26.11 28.92
C LEU A 46 6.33 27.51 28.29
N GLY A 47 5.70 28.54 28.86
CA GLY A 47 5.90 29.94 28.46
C GLY A 47 7.28 30.47 28.88
N SER A 48 7.54 31.76 28.63
CA SER A 48 8.82 32.39 28.94
C SER A 48 9.17 32.41 30.44
N ASP A 49 8.15 32.49 31.32
CA ASP A 49 8.32 32.51 32.78
C ASP A 49 7.31 31.57 33.47
N PRO A 50 7.55 30.25 33.47
CA PRO A 50 6.62 29.28 34.05
C PRO A 50 6.76 29.22 35.58
N THR A 51 5.64 29.12 36.26
CA THR A 51 5.59 28.81 37.70
C THR A 51 6.06 27.37 37.97
N LEU A 52 6.58 27.10 39.18
CA LEU A 52 6.96 25.75 39.61
C LEU A 52 5.83 24.72 39.43
N ALA A 53 4.57 25.13 39.63
CA ALA A 53 3.41 24.29 39.42
C ALA A 53 3.22 23.92 37.94
N GLN A 54 3.47 24.85 37.02
CA GLN A 54 3.40 24.61 35.57
C GLN A 54 4.52 23.67 35.11
N ILE A 55 5.75 23.86 35.61
CA ILE A 55 6.88 22.98 35.31
C ILE A 55 6.58 21.55 35.75
N LYS A 56 6.15 21.38 37.02
CA LYS A 56 5.82 20.07 37.58
C LYS A 56 4.71 19.37 36.80
N LYS A 57 3.64 20.10 36.44
CA LYS A 57 2.55 19.56 35.63
C LYS A 57 3.01 19.12 34.25
N TYR A 58 3.83 19.94 33.58
CA TYR A 58 4.38 19.62 32.26
C TYR A 58 5.24 18.33 32.30
N GLU A 59 6.10 18.20 33.30
CA GLU A 59 6.92 16.98 33.48
C GLU A 59 6.06 15.74 33.78
N GLU A 60 5.05 15.87 34.64
CA GLU A 60 4.11 14.80 34.94
C GLU A 60 3.33 14.35 33.69
N ASP A 61 2.81 15.28 32.90
CA ASP A 61 2.06 14.97 31.67
C ASP A 61 2.95 14.31 30.62
N LYS A 62 4.19 14.80 30.46
CA LYS A 62 5.20 14.18 29.58
C LYS A 62 5.56 12.76 30.03
N ALA A 63 5.74 12.56 31.34
CA ALA A 63 6.05 11.26 31.92
C ALA A 63 4.89 10.26 31.74
N LYS A 64 3.64 10.70 31.97
CA LYS A 64 2.44 9.88 31.74
C LYS A 64 2.31 9.48 30.26
N LYS A 65 2.45 10.42 29.33
CA LYS A 65 2.40 10.15 27.88
C LYS A 65 3.47 9.14 27.48
N HIS A 66 4.72 9.35 27.91
CA HIS A 66 5.82 8.43 27.64
C HIS A 66 5.55 7.03 28.20
N LYS A 67 5.08 6.93 29.45
CA LYS A 67 4.75 5.65 30.09
C LYS A 67 3.61 4.92 29.39
N ALA A 68 2.57 5.65 28.96
CA ALA A 68 1.45 5.09 28.21
C ALA A 68 1.90 4.51 26.87
N LEU A 69 2.75 5.24 26.13
CA LEU A 69 3.32 4.78 24.86
C LEU A 69 4.22 3.55 25.05
N THR A 70 5.01 3.50 26.14
CA THR A 70 5.81 2.31 26.47
C THR A 70 4.94 1.08 26.71
N TYR A 71 3.77 1.23 27.33
CA TYR A 71 2.83 0.11 27.51
C TYR A 71 2.12 -0.28 26.22
N LEU A 72 1.69 0.68 25.42
CA LEU A 72 1.10 0.42 24.10
C LEU A 72 2.11 -0.25 23.15
N GLY A 73 3.39 0.07 23.32
CA GLY A 73 4.48 -0.45 22.51
C GLY A 73 4.40 0.05 21.07
N LEU A 74 5.19 -0.59 20.20
CA LEU A 74 5.17 -0.29 18.78
C LEU A 74 3.87 -0.76 18.14
N MET A 75 3.38 0.04 17.19
CA MET A 75 2.19 -0.28 16.40
C MET A 75 2.37 -1.62 15.67
N LYS A 76 1.47 -2.57 15.92
CA LYS A 76 1.47 -3.91 15.30
C LYS A 76 0.35 -4.10 14.28
N TYR A 77 -0.74 -3.35 14.40
CA TYR A 77 -1.90 -3.49 13.54
C TYR A 77 -2.62 -2.15 13.36
N PHE A 78 -2.96 -1.80 12.13
CA PHE A 78 -3.70 -0.57 11.83
C PHE A 78 -4.54 -0.74 10.57
N LEU A 79 -5.85 -0.45 10.65
CA LEU A 79 -6.79 -0.52 9.52
C LEU A 79 -6.62 -1.79 8.65
N GLY A 80 -6.53 -2.97 9.27
CA GLY A 80 -6.40 -4.24 8.55
C GLY A 80 -5.00 -4.58 8.04
N MET A 81 -4.00 -3.75 8.33
CA MET A 81 -2.60 -3.95 8.00
C MET A 81 -1.84 -4.44 9.23
N GLU A 82 -1.00 -5.45 9.04
CA GLU A 82 -0.05 -5.99 9.99
C GLU A 82 1.28 -5.26 9.82
N ILE A 83 1.80 -4.71 10.91
CA ILE A 83 2.99 -3.89 10.94
C ILE A 83 4.02 -4.60 11.82
N TYR A 84 5.18 -4.87 11.25
CA TYR A 84 6.33 -5.40 11.98
C TYR A 84 7.45 -4.37 11.95
N GLN A 85 7.90 -3.95 13.12
CA GLN A 85 8.90 -2.90 13.29
C GLN A 85 10.12 -3.48 13.99
N CYS A 86 11.30 -3.19 13.45
CA CYS A 86 12.58 -3.58 14.04
C CYS A 86 13.63 -2.49 13.81
N SER A 87 14.84 -2.69 14.35
CA SER A 87 15.93 -1.71 14.24
C SER A 87 16.36 -1.41 12.80
N THR A 88 16.09 -2.33 11.86
CA THR A 88 16.50 -2.20 10.45
C THR A 88 15.41 -1.62 9.54
N GLY A 89 14.15 -1.54 10.00
CA GLY A 89 13.05 -1.05 9.19
C GLY A 89 11.66 -1.47 9.65
N ILE A 90 10.68 -1.12 8.82
CA ILE A 90 9.25 -1.38 9.01
C ILE A 90 8.74 -2.23 7.85
N PHE A 91 8.10 -3.35 8.18
CA PHE A 91 7.35 -4.18 7.24
C PHE A 91 5.86 -3.97 7.41
N ILE A 92 5.16 -3.76 6.30
CA ILE A 92 3.71 -3.63 6.29
C ILE A 92 3.13 -4.70 5.37
N SER A 93 2.17 -5.48 5.86
CA SER A 93 1.52 -6.54 5.10
C SER A 93 0.03 -6.64 5.46
N GLN A 94 -0.72 -7.43 4.69
CA GLN A 94 -2.09 -7.81 5.03
C GLN A 94 -2.24 -9.34 4.89
N ARG A 95 -1.36 -10.11 5.51
CA ARG A 95 -1.34 -11.59 5.42
C ARG A 95 -2.64 -12.17 5.94
N ARG A 96 -3.10 -11.74 7.13
CA ARG A 96 -4.37 -12.21 7.70
C ARG A 96 -5.54 -11.97 6.74
N TYR A 97 -5.68 -10.75 6.23
CA TYR A 97 -6.74 -10.42 5.29
C TYR A 97 -6.64 -11.23 4.00
N ALA A 98 -5.43 -11.47 3.46
CA ALA A 98 -5.25 -12.33 2.29
C ALA A 98 -5.76 -13.75 2.53
N LEU A 99 -5.47 -14.33 3.70
CA LEU A 99 -5.98 -15.65 4.08
C LEU A 99 -7.50 -15.68 4.22
N ASP A 100 -8.09 -14.64 4.83
CA ASP A 100 -9.54 -14.52 4.99
C ASP A 100 -10.25 -14.38 3.63
N VAL A 101 -9.67 -13.61 2.70
CA VAL A 101 -10.16 -13.51 1.31
C VAL A 101 -10.12 -14.87 0.61
N LEU A 102 -9.02 -15.61 0.75
CA LEU A 102 -8.90 -16.94 0.15
C LEU A 102 -9.97 -17.90 0.69
N LYS A 103 -10.19 -17.91 2.01
CA LYS A 103 -11.25 -18.72 2.63
C LYS A 103 -12.64 -18.30 2.16
N LYS A 104 -12.93 -16.98 2.16
CA LYS A 104 -14.22 -16.40 1.73
C LYS A 104 -14.63 -16.86 0.33
N PHE A 105 -13.66 -16.96 -0.60
CA PHE A 105 -13.92 -17.38 -1.98
C PHE A 105 -13.61 -18.86 -2.26
N LYS A 106 -13.36 -19.68 -1.22
CA LYS A 106 -13.04 -21.12 -1.31
C LYS A 106 -11.81 -21.40 -2.19
N MET A 107 -10.78 -20.56 -2.06
CA MET A 107 -9.52 -20.62 -2.81
C MET A 107 -8.31 -20.96 -1.93
N ASP A 108 -8.52 -21.24 -0.63
CA ASP A 108 -7.47 -21.55 0.35
C ASP A 108 -6.72 -22.86 0.06
N GLN A 109 -7.40 -23.82 -0.57
CA GLN A 109 -6.84 -25.10 -1.04
C GLN A 109 -6.43 -25.09 -2.53
N SER A 110 -6.48 -23.92 -3.19
CA SER A 110 -6.12 -23.82 -4.60
C SER A 110 -4.60 -23.91 -4.82
N LYS A 111 -4.18 -24.46 -5.96
CA LYS A 111 -2.76 -24.42 -6.38
C LYS A 111 -2.37 -23.00 -6.75
N SER A 112 -1.24 -22.53 -6.23
CA SER A 112 -0.72 -21.20 -6.58
C SER A 112 -0.32 -21.10 -8.06
N VAL A 113 -0.16 -19.87 -8.55
CA VAL A 113 0.37 -19.56 -9.88
C VAL A 113 1.45 -18.49 -9.76
N ALA A 114 2.38 -18.45 -10.71
CA ALA A 114 3.49 -17.49 -10.69
C ALA A 114 3.12 -16.08 -11.19
N THR A 115 1.99 -15.92 -11.88
CA THR A 115 1.55 -14.61 -12.41
C THR A 115 0.07 -14.35 -12.10
N PRO A 116 -0.31 -13.10 -11.77
CA PRO A 116 -1.70 -12.77 -11.41
C PRO A 116 -2.65 -12.92 -12.60
N LEU A 117 -2.18 -12.56 -13.81
CA LEU A 117 -2.91 -12.70 -15.07
C LEU A 117 -2.15 -13.58 -16.07
N VAL A 118 -2.86 -14.09 -17.06
CA VAL A 118 -2.24 -14.75 -18.22
C VAL A 118 -1.65 -13.65 -19.11
N GLN A 119 -0.47 -13.89 -19.68
CA GLN A 119 0.12 -12.96 -20.65
C GLN A 119 -0.84 -12.74 -21.82
N ASN A 120 -0.94 -11.49 -22.29
CA ASN A 120 -1.84 -11.10 -23.37
C ASN A 120 -3.33 -11.43 -23.14
N VAL A 121 -3.77 -11.52 -21.87
CA VAL A 121 -5.19 -11.70 -21.56
C VAL A 121 -6.00 -10.52 -22.10
N LYS A 122 -6.94 -10.80 -22.98
CA LYS A 122 -7.87 -9.82 -23.54
C LYS A 122 -9.26 -10.08 -22.97
N LEU A 123 -9.58 -9.38 -21.88
CA LEU A 123 -10.93 -9.39 -21.31
C LEU A 123 -11.79 -8.37 -22.07
N ILE A 124 -12.98 -8.78 -22.49
CA ILE A 124 -13.94 -7.94 -23.23
C ILE A 124 -15.32 -8.05 -22.59
N ARG A 125 -16.13 -6.99 -22.69
CA ARG A 125 -17.45 -6.94 -22.03
C ARG A 125 -18.41 -8.02 -22.51
N ASN A 126 -18.37 -8.29 -23.82
CA ASN A 126 -19.25 -9.22 -24.52
C ASN A 126 -18.42 -10.37 -25.11
N ASP A 127 -17.92 -11.21 -24.22
CA ASP A 127 -17.12 -12.39 -24.54
C ASP A 127 -17.93 -13.60 -24.99
N GLY A 128 -19.26 -13.49 -25.08
CA GLY A 128 -20.17 -14.60 -25.40
C GLY A 128 -20.34 -15.61 -24.27
N GLU A 129 -19.60 -15.46 -23.17
CA GLU A 129 -19.66 -16.35 -22.02
C GLU A 129 -20.89 -16.08 -21.15
N LYS A 130 -21.30 -17.11 -20.42
CA LYS A 130 -22.40 -17.00 -19.46
C LYS A 130 -22.09 -15.90 -18.44
N LYS A 131 -23.07 -15.05 -18.14
CA LYS A 131 -22.93 -14.05 -17.07
C LYS A 131 -22.78 -14.73 -15.70
N CYS A 132 -21.96 -14.16 -14.82
CA CYS A 132 -21.78 -14.64 -13.46
C CYS A 132 -22.55 -13.77 -12.46
N VAL A 133 -22.58 -14.21 -11.19
CA VAL A 133 -23.28 -13.47 -10.13
C VAL A 133 -22.50 -12.20 -9.80
N ALA A 134 -23.03 -11.05 -10.21
CA ALA A 134 -22.32 -9.77 -10.12
C ALA A 134 -21.96 -9.37 -8.68
N SER A 135 -22.78 -9.71 -7.68
CA SER A 135 -22.48 -9.43 -6.27
C SER A 135 -21.23 -10.18 -5.78
N VAL A 136 -21.07 -11.45 -6.16
CA VAL A 136 -19.89 -12.26 -5.83
C VAL A 136 -18.65 -11.67 -6.50
N TYR A 137 -18.75 -11.31 -7.78
CA TYR A 137 -17.65 -10.69 -8.53
C TYR A 137 -17.22 -9.34 -7.92
N ARG A 138 -18.18 -8.44 -7.64
CA ARG A 138 -17.91 -7.16 -6.98
C ARG A 138 -17.25 -7.32 -5.62
N SER A 139 -17.73 -8.29 -4.83
CA SER A 139 -17.12 -8.59 -3.53
C SER A 139 -15.67 -9.07 -3.66
N LEU A 140 -15.38 -9.89 -4.68
CA LEU A 140 -14.03 -10.39 -4.96
C LEU A 140 -13.11 -9.26 -5.40
N VAL A 141 -13.52 -8.47 -6.40
CA VAL A 141 -12.72 -7.35 -6.89
C VAL A 141 -12.51 -6.29 -5.81
N GLY A 142 -13.53 -6.01 -4.98
CA GLY A 142 -13.37 -5.12 -3.82
C GLY A 142 -12.34 -5.63 -2.81
N SER A 143 -12.30 -6.93 -2.54
CA SER A 143 -11.26 -7.53 -1.70
C SER A 143 -9.86 -7.42 -2.31
N LEU A 144 -9.73 -7.56 -3.64
CA LEU A 144 -8.46 -7.34 -4.33
C LEU A 144 -8.02 -5.87 -4.25
N LEU A 145 -8.94 -4.92 -4.48
CA LEU A 145 -8.65 -3.49 -4.39
C LEU A 145 -8.12 -3.11 -3.00
N TYR A 146 -8.70 -3.65 -1.94
CA TYR A 146 -8.22 -3.40 -0.58
C TYR A 146 -6.85 -4.04 -0.27
N LEU A 147 -6.53 -5.19 -0.89
CA LEU A 147 -5.20 -5.79 -0.80
C LEU A 147 -4.12 -4.96 -1.50
N THR A 148 -4.49 -4.14 -2.49
CA THR A 148 -3.51 -3.32 -3.22
C THR A 148 -2.78 -2.32 -2.31
N THR A 149 -3.35 -1.97 -1.15
CA THR A 149 -2.76 -1.08 -0.14
C THR A 149 -1.37 -1.53 0.35
N THR A 150 -1.11 -2.84 0.42
CA THR A 150 0.21 -3.39 0.78
C THR A 150 0.82 -4.27 -0.31
N ARG A 151 0.10 -4.45 -1.43
CA ARG A 151 0.46 -5.35 -2.52
C ARG A 151 0.32 -4.64 -3.86
N PRO A 152 1.22 -3.71 -4.17
CA PRO A 152 1.12 -2.86 -5.36
C PRO A 152 1.13 -3.66 -6.67
N TYR A 153 1.76 -4.84 -6.69
CA TYR A 153 1.75 -5.78 -7.82
C TYR A 153 0.36 -6.35 -8.18
N LEU A 154 -0.66 -6.21 -7.31
CA LEU A 154 -2.04 -6.56 -7.64
C LEU A 154 -2.82 -5.43 -8.32
N MET A 155 -2.26 -4.21 -8.34
CA MET A 155 -2.98 -3.00 -8.74
C MET A 155 -3.50 -3.05 -10.17
N PHE A 156 -2.66 -3.43 -11.13
CA PHE A 156 -3.07 -3.55 -12.53
C PHE A 156 -4.18 -4.60 -12.70
N SER A 157 -3.99 -5.79 -12.12
CA SER A 157 -4.97 -6.87 -12.19
C SER A 157 -6.32 -6.47 -11.57
N ALA A 158 -6.32 -5.82 -10.40
CA ALA A 158 -7.53 -5.33 -9.75
C ALA A 158 -8.22 -4.22 -10.56
N SER A 159 -7.45 -3.29 -11.13
CA SER A 159 -7.94 -2.21 -12.00
C SER A 159 -8.50 -2.72 -13.33
N LEU A 160 -7.92 -3.75 -13.93
CA LEU A 160 -8.46 -4.38 -15.13
C LEU A 160 -9.81 -5.05 -14.84
N LEU A 161 -9.87 -5.86 -13.77
CA LEU A 161 -11.07 -6.59 -13.38
C LEU A 161 -12.22 -5.66 -12.95
N SER A 162 -11.91 -4.49 -12.38
CA SER A 162 -12.92 -3.51 -11.94
C SER A 162 -13.80 -3.00 -13.08
N ARG A 163 -13.29 -3.01 -14.32
CA ARG A 163 -13.99 -2.56 -15.53
C ARG A 163 -15.26 -3.35 -15.83
N PHE A 164 -15.37 -4.57 -15.29
CA PHE A 164 -16.46 -5.52 -15.59
C PHE A 164 -17.45 -5.70 -14.43
N MET A 165 -17.39 -4.87 -13.39
CA MET A 165 -18.21 -5.01 -12.17
C MET A 165 -19.73 -4.87 -12.37
N ASN A 166 -20.17 -4.25 -13.47
CA ASN A 166 -21.58 -4.09 -13.79
C ASN A 166 -22.19 -5.40 -14.31
N THR A 167 -21.56 -6.00 -15.33
CA THR A 167 -22.10 -7.18 -16.05
C THR A 167 -21.02 -8.24 -16.28
N PRO A 168 -20.47 -8.86 -15.22
CA PRO A 168 -19.36 -9.78 -15.32
C PRO A 168 -19.78 -11.14 -15.92
N SER A 169 -18.85 -11.80 -16.60
CA SER A 169 -19.01 -13.14 -17.18
C SER A 169 -18.27 -14.21 -16.37
N GLN A 170 -18.42 -15.48 -16.74
CA GLN A 170 -17.60 -16.56 -16.20
C GLN A 170 -16.11 -16.40 -16.52
N SER A 171 -15.75 -15.88 -17.69
CA SER A 171 -14.34 -15.58 -18.03
C SER A 171 -13.76 -14.53 -17.08
N HIS A 172 -14.49 -13.44 -16.84
CA HIS A 172 -14.08 -12.42 -15.87
C HIS A 172 -13.89 -13.00 -14.46
N LEU A 173 -14.84 -13.83 -14.00
CA LEU A 173 -14.73 -14.49 -12.70
C LEU A 173 -13.55 -15.47 -12.65
N GLY A 174 -13.27 -16.18 -13.75
CA GLY A 174 -12.12 -17.06 -13.89
C GLY A 174 -10.79 -16.30 -13.76
N ALA A 175 -10.68 -15.16 -14.44
CA ALA A 175 -9.52 -14.26 -14.31
C ALA A 175 -9.36 -13.74 -12.86
N ALA A 176 -10.45 -13.33 -12.22
CA ALA A 176 -10.43 -12.89 -10.83
C ALA A 176 -10.00 -14.02 -9.86
N LYS A 177 -10.47 -15.25 -10.07
CA LYS A 177 -10.02 -16.43 -9.31
C LYS A 177 -8.55 -16.76 -9.57
N ARG A 178 -8.04 -16.53 -10.77
CA ARG A 178 -6.60 -16.68 -11.05
C ARG A 178 -5.77 -15.72 -10.19
N VAL A 179 -6.19 -14.46 -10.03
CA VAL A 179 -5.51 -13.51 -9.14
C VAL A 179 -5.52 -14.01 -7.70
N LEU A 180 -6.60 -14.66 -7.23
CA LEU A 180 -6.61 -15.31 -5.91
C LEU A 180 -5.63 -16.49 -5.82
N ARG A 181 -5.44 -17.27 -6.88
CA ARG A 181 -4.39 -18.32 -6.91
C ARG A 181 -3.00 -17.71 -6.82
N TYR A 182 -2.77 -16.55 -7.44
CA TYR A 182 -1.51 -15.84 -7.30
C TYR A 182 -1.31 -15.33 -5.86
N LEU A 183 -2.35 -14.70 -5.28
CA LEU A 183 -2.37 -14.27 -3.88
C LEU A 183 -2.03 -15.41 -2.91
N LYS A 184 -2.52 -16.63 -3.19
CA LYS A 184 -2.21 -17.82 -2.38
C LYS A 184 -0.71 -18.12 -2.33
N GLY A 185 0.04 -17.86 -3.39
CA GLY A 185 1.50 -18.00 -3.42
C GLY A 185 2.25 -16.83 -2.79
N THR A 186 1.59 -15.68 -2.59
CA THR A 186 2.21 -14.42 -2.13
C THR A 186 1.56 -13.88 -0.85
N THR A 187 0.96 -14.76 -0.03
CA THR A 187 0.30 -14.37 1.23
C THR A 187 1.26 -13.70 2.21
N ASP A 188 2.53 -14.08 2.19
CA ASP A 188 3.58 -13.57 3.08
C ASP A 188 4.24 -12.27 2.59
N TYR A 189 3.84 -11.78 1.42
CA TYR A 189 4.46 -10.61 0.82
C TYR A 189 3.85 -9.33 1.39
N GLY A 190 4.68 -8.30 1.49
CA GLY A 190 4.32 -6.95 1.90
C GLY A 190 5.36 -5.95 1.42
N ILE A 191 5.29 -4.73 1.97
CA ILE A 191 6.22 -3.64 1.66
C ILE A 191 7.22 -3.52 2.79
N TRP A 192 8.51 -3.50 2.47
CA TRP A 192 9.57 -3.33 3.44
C TRP A 192 10.24 -1.96 3.29
N PHE A 193 10.15 -1.13 4.33
CA PHE A 193 10.83 0.15 4.45
C PHE A 193 12.08 -0.02 5.32
N LYS A 194 13.23 -0.25 4.68
CA LYS A 194 14.55 -0.20 5.33
C LYS A 194 14.83 1.21 5.81
N LYS A 195 15.39 1.31 7.02
CA LYS A 195 16.03 2.53 7.51
C LYS A 195 17.16 2.89 6.54
N LYS A 196 17.10 4.09 5.97
CA LYS A 196 18.14 4.70 5.13
C LYS A 196 18.44 6.09 5.67
N GLU A 197 19.69 6.54 5.52
CA GLU A 197 20.11 7.88 5.92
C GLU A 197 19.60 8.96 4.96
N GLU A 198 19.49 8.63 3.67
CA GLU A 198 18.96 9.52 2.64
C GLU A 198 17.70 8.93 2.00
N ALA A 199 16.65 9.76 1.91
CA ALA A 199 15.37 9.41 1.33
C ALA A 199 15.08 10.30 0.12
N LYS A 200 15.34 9.75 -1.07
CA LYS A 200 15.03 10.36 -2.35
C LYS A 200 13.64 9.91 -2.81
N LEU A 201 12.86 10.85 -3.35
CA LEU A 201 11.62 10.58 -4.06
C LEU A 201 11.94 10.18 -5.51
N GLU A 202 11.53 8.98 -5.90
CA GLU A 202 11.71 8.48 -7.26
C GLU A 202 10.37 8.00 -7.82
N GLY A 203 10.04 8.41 -9.05
CA GLY A 203 8.78 8.11 -9.71
C GLY A 203 9.00 7.49 -11.08
N TYR A 204 8.24 6.43 -11.35
CA TYR A 204 8.22 5.76 -12.65
C TYR A 204 6.81 5.84 -13.23
N SER A 205 6.71 6.05 -14.53
CA SER A 205 5.47 6.08 -15.29
C SER A 205 5.50 5.04 -16.39
N ASP A 206 4.35 4.47 -16.70
CA ASP A 206 4.20 3.50 -17.78
C ASP A 206 2.82 3.60 -18.40
N SER A 207 2.67 3.15 -19.64
CA SER A 207 1.37 3.01 -20.28
C SER A 207 1.37 1.90 -21.32
N ASP A 208 0.23 1.22 -21.47
CA ASP A 208 -0.03 0.45 -22.69
C ASP A 208 -0.54 1.38 -23.82
N TRP A 209 -0.53 0.87 -25.05
CA TRP A 209 -1.22 1.52 -26.17
C TRP A 209 -2.38 0.65 -26.63
N ALA A 210 -3.58 1.24 -26.68
CA ALA A 210 -4.82 0.58 -27.09
C ALA A 210 -5.06 -0.77 -26.37
N GLY A 211 -4.67 -0.87 -25.10
CA GLY A 211 -4.72 -2.14 -24.36
C GLY A 211 -6.15 -2.64 -24.07
N CYS A 212 -7.14 -1.73 -24.04
CA CYS A 212 -8.54 -2.10 -23.87
C CYS A 212 -9.19 -2.43 -25.22
N VAL A 213 -9.53 -3.70 -25.44
CA VAL A 213 -10.15 -4.14 -26.70
C VAL A 213 -11.54 -3.54 -26.93
N ASP A 214 -12.28 -3.21 -25.87
CA ASP A 214 -13.65 -2.68 -25.98
C ASP A 214 -13.71 -1.24 -26.52
N ASP A 215 -12.70 -0.40 -26.25
CA ASP A 215 -12.74 1.03 -26.58
C ASP A 215 -11.40 1.61 -27.05
N SER A 216 -10.40 0.76 -27.29
CA SER A 216 -9.03 1.12 -27.68
C SER A 216 -8.35 2.11 -26.74
N LYS A 217 -8.84 2.25 -25.50
CA LYS A 217 -8.21 3.15 -24.52
C LYS A 217 -7.02 2.49 -23.87
N SER A 218 -5.99 3.29 -23.68
CA SER A 218 -4.78 2.90 -22.97
C SER A 218 -5.01 2.78 -21.46
N THR A 219 -4.09 2.10 -20.77
CA THR A 219 -3.97 2.08 -19.32
C THR A 219 -2.66 2.77 -18.95
N SER A 220 -2.74 3.79 -18.11
CA SER A 220 -1.60 4.46 -17.50
C SER A 220 -1.36 3.94 -16.10
N GLY A 221 -0.09 3.82 -15.72
CA GLY A 221 0.32 3.50 -14.36
C GLY A 221 1.49 4.35 -13.91
N TYR A 222 1.62 4.48 -12.60
CA TYR A 222 2.83 5.03 -11.99
C TYR A 222 3.13 4.34 -10.67
N VAL A 223 4.39 4.41 -10.24
CA VAL A 223 4.83 4.03 -8.90
C VAL A 223 5.85 5.04 -8.39
N PHE A 224 5.69 5.44 -7.14
CA PHE A 224 6.62 6.29 -6.42
C PHE A 224 7.22 5.52 -5.26
N SER A 225 8.53 5.65 -5.13
CA SER A 225 9.30 5.16 -4.00
C SER A 225 9.90 6.32 -3.21
N PHE A 226 10.05 6.09 -1.92
CA PHE A 226 10.72 7.01 -1.02
C PHE A 226 11.69 6.20 -0.15
N GLY A 227 12.98 6.46 -0.31
CA GLY A 227 14.04 5.71 0.37
C GLY A 227 14.20 4.29 -0.15
N SER A 228 13.52 3.32 0.45
CA SER A 228 13.73 1.88 0.20
C SER A 228 12.48 1.10 -0.20
N GLY A 229 11.30 1.71 -0.12
CA GLY A 229 10.03 1.08 -0.42
C GLY A 229 9.14 1.99 -1.28
N VAL A 230 8.16 1.37 -1.93
CA VAL A 230 7.10 2.07 -2.65
C VAL A 230 6.01 2.48 -1.68
N PHE A 231 5.42 3.65 -1.89
CA PHE A 231 4.37 4.17 -1.00
C PHE A 231 3.18 4.79 -1.76
N CYS A 232 3.32 5.04 -3.06
CA CYS A 232 2.24 5.55 -3.89
C CYS A 232 2.30 4.87 -5.26
N TRP A 233 1.17 4.35 -5.74
CA TRP A 233 1.07 3.67 -7.02
C TRP A 233 -0.35 3.79 -7.57
N ASN A 234 -0.48 3.65 -8.89
CA ASN A 234 -1.76 3.72 -9.57
C ASN A 234 -1.74 2.89 -10.86
N SER A 235 -2.90 2.37 -11.24
CA SER A 235 -3.18 1.83 -12.57
C SER A 235 -4.58 2.23 -12.98
N ARG A 236 -4.70 3.02 -14.05
CA ARG A 236 -5.96 3.63 -14.48
C ARG A 236 -6.10 3.58 -15.99
N LYS A 237 -7.28 3.20 -16.47
CA LYS A 237 -7.64 3.36 -17.88
C LYS A 237 -7.75 4.85 -18.23
N GLN A 238 -7.09 5.27 -19.31
CA GLN A 238 -7.15 6.64 -19.80
C GLN A 238 -8.59 7.02 -20.19
N GLU A 239 -8.88 8.32 -20.13
CA GLU A 239 -10.20 8.86 -20.46
C GLU A 239 -10.38 9.04 -21.96
N VAL A 240 -9.29 9.31 -22.67
CA VAL A 240 -9.23 9.51 -24.12
C VAL A 240 -8.58 8.32 -24.83
N VAL A 241 -8.83 8.19 -26.13
CA VAL A 241 -8.18 7.21 -27.00
C VAL A 241 -6.93 7.87 -27.59
N ALA A 242 -5.75 7.39 -27.19
CA ALA A 242 -4.48 7.85 -27.73
C ALA A 242 -4.30 7.38 -29.18
N GLN A 243 -3.90 8.30 -30.06
CA GLN A 243 -3.66 8.05 -31.49
C GLN A 243 -2.28 7.42 -31.74
N SER A 244 -1.41 7.42 -30.74
CA SER A 244 -0.08 6.80 -30.81
C SER A 244 0.39 6.32 -29.44
N THR A 245 1.42 5.49 -29.43
CA THR A 245 2.13 5.09 -28.21
C THR A 245 2.73 6.30 -27.51
N ALA A 246 3.32 7.23 -28.25
CA ALA A 246 3.90 8.46 -27.72
C ALA A 246 2.86 9.34 -27.02
N GLU A 247 1.63 9.42 -27.55
CA GLU A 247 0.54 10.17 -26.91
C GLU A 247 0.08 9.49 -25.61
N ALA A 248 -0.05 8.16 -25.61
CA ALA A 248 -0.41 7.40 -24.41
C ALA A 248 0.64 7.60 -23.30
N GLU A 249 1.92 7.55 -23.66
CA GLU A 249 3.03 7.79 -22.74
C GLU A 249 3.04 9.24 -22.23
N TYR A 250 2.77 10.22 -23.09
CA TYR A 250 2.67 11.62 -22.69
C TYR A 250 1.55 11.86 -21.66
N ILE A 251 0.38 11.24 -21.86
CA ILE A 251 -0.74 11.29 -20.90
C ILE A 251 -0.30 10.66 -19.56
N SER A 252 0.40 9.53 -19.59
CA SER A 252 0.90 8.87 -18.38
C SER A 252 1.94 9.72 -17.63
N ALA A 253 2.88 10.31 -18.37
CA ALA A 253 3.93 11.18 -17.84
C ALA A 253 3.35 12.46 -17.22
N ALA A 254 2.34 13.06 -17.85
CA ALA A 254 1.64 14.23 -17.31
C ALA A 254 0.95 13.91 -15.98
N ALA A 255 0.22 12.79 -15.91
CA ALA A 255 -0.43 12.34 -14.67
C ALA A 255 0.60 12.04 -13.56
N THR A 256 1.71 11.40 -13.91
CA THR A 256 2.80 11.10 -12.98
C THR A 256 3.46 12.38 -12.48
N THR A 257 3.70 13.35 -13.36
CA THR A 257 4.30 14.65 -12.99
C THR A 257 3.41 15.42 -12.02
N ASN A 258 2.09 15.44 -12.25
CA ASN A 258 1.13 16.05 -11.32
C ASN A 258 1.19 15.40 -9.93
N GLN A 259 1.25 14.07 -9.89
CA GLN A 259 1.40 13.33 -8.63
C GLN A 259 2.73 13.64 -7.94
N ALA A 260 3.83 13.72 -8.70
CA ALA A 260 5.16 14.06 -8.17
C ALA A 260 5.18 15.46 -7.55
N ILE A 261 4.57 16.46 -8.20
CA ILE A 261 4.46 17.83 -7.68
C ILE A 261 3.70 17.84 -6.35
N TRP A 262 2.58 17.11 -6.28
CA TRP A 262 1.81 17.00 -5.04
C TRP A 262 2.61 16.32 -3.92
N LEU A 263 3.30 15.21 -4.22
CA LEU A 263 4.15 14.51 -3.26
C LEU A 263 5.30 15.38 -2.75
N ARG A 264 5.94 16.18 -3.61
CA ARG A 264 7.01 17.10 -3.20
C ARG A 264 6.52 18.15 -2.20
N LYS A 265 5.29 18.66 -2.37
CA LYS A 265 4.69 19.62 -1.43
C LYS A 265 4.49 18.97 -0.06
N ILE A 266 3.93 17.77 -0.02
CA ILE A 266 3.74 17.02 1.23
C ILE A 266 5.08 16.73 1.90
N LEU A 267 6.08 16.28 1.15
CA LEU A 267 7.41 16.01 1.71
C LEU A 267 8.06 17.27 2.26
N LYS A 268 7.86 18.43 1.62
CA LYS A 268 8.32 19.72 2.15
C LYS A 268 7.65 20.05 3.48
N ASP A 269 6.34 19.88 3.58
CA ASP A 269 5.59 20.11 4.83
C ASP A 269 6.05 19.15 5.95
N LEU A 270 6.51 17.95 5.58
CA LEU A 270 7.10 16.95 6.49
C LEU A 270 8.59 17.18 6.78
N GLY A 271 9.18 18.30 6.34
CA GLY A 271 10.59 18.63 6.56
C GLY A 271 11.58 17.78 5.76
N GLN A 272 11.12 17.11 4.69
CA GLN A 272 11.90 16.24 3.80
C GLN A 272 12.02 16.87 2.40
N GLU A 273 12.52 18.09 2.31
CA GLU A 273 12.59 18.83 1.06
C GLU A 273 13.45 18.10 0.00
N GLN A 274 12.88 17.93 -1.19
CA GLN A 274 13.52 17.22 -2.30
C GLN A 274 14.16 18.24 -3.25
N SER A 275 15.50 18.29 -3.25
CA SER A 275 16.34 19.27 -3.96
C SER A 275 16.50 19.00 -5.45
N SER A 276 16.26 17.78 -5.95
CA SER A 276 16.36 17.48 -7.38
C SER A 276 15.14 17.99 -8.16
N THR A 277 15.37 18.89 -9.12
CA THR A 277 14.34 19.60 -9.89
C THR A 277 13.64 18.77 -10.97
N ASN A 278 14.09 17.54 -11.23
CA ASN A 278 13.48 16.69 -12.25
C ASN A 278 12.95 15.40 -11.60
N PRO A 279 11.67 15.02 -11.80
CA PRO A 279 11.34 13.61 -11.74
C PRO A 279 12.23 12.94 -12.77
N SER A 280 13.24 12.21 -12.32
CA SER A 280 14.07 11.40 -13.20
C SER A 280 13.17 10.28 -13.73
N LEU A 281 12.48 10.57 -14.85
CA LEU A 281 11.80 9.58 -15.69
C LEU A 281 12.90 8.74 -16.35
N GLU A 282 13.53 7.87 -15.56
CA GLU A 282 14.56 6.97 -16.05
C GLU A 282 13.90 5.84 -16.85
N THR A 283 14.07 5.89 -18.16
CA THR A 283 13.89 4.73 -19.04
C THR A 283 15.18 3.92 -19.02
N LYS A 284 15.18 2.73 -18.41
CA LYS A 284 16.34 1.83 -18.46
C LYS A 284 16.56 1.36 -19.91
N LYS A 285 17.58 1.90 -20.59
CA LYS A 285 18.12 1.31 -21.83
C LYS A 285 19.00 0.11 -21.50
N GLY A 286 18.70 -1.04 -22.11
CA GLY A 286 19.71 -2.06 -22.37
C GLY A 286 20.79 -1.49 -23.29
N ASN A 287 22.06 -1.75 -22.96
CA ASN A 287 23.26 -1.30 -23.68
C ASN A 287 23.14 -1.38 -25.21
N LYS A 288 23.29 -0.23 -25.89
CA LYS A 288 24.17 0.00 -27.06
C LYS A 288 24.02 1.46 -27.53
N GLY A 289 25.16 2.10 -27.78
CA GLY A 289 25.27 3.54 -28.07
C GLY A 289 24.60 3.95 -29.38
N HIS A 290 23.85 5.06 -29.30
CA HIS A 290 23.80 6.19 -30.23
C HIS A 290 22.67 7.13 -29.79
N PRO A 291 22.85 8.47 -29.86
CA PRO A 291 21.80 9.43 -29.53
C PRO A 291 20.87 9.53 -30.73
N LYS A 292 19.74 8.81 -30.66
CA LYS A 292 18.58 9.04 -31.51
C LYS A 292 17.38 9.20 -30.58
N HIS A 293 16.65 10.29 -30.77
CA HIS A 293 15.30 10.49 -30.20
C HIS A 293 14.46 9.26 -30.57
N SER A 294 14.40 8.31 -29.64
CA SER A 294 13.73 7.02 -29.79
C SER A 294 13.12 6.74 -28.43
N VAL A 295 11.84 7.09 -28.33
CA VAL A 295 10.96 6.65 -27.26
C VAL A 295 10.73 5.17 -27.50
N ASN A 296 11.47 4.33 -26.78
CA ASN A 296 11.37 2.88 -26.93
C ASN A 296 10.32 2.33 -25.96
N MET A 297 9.27 1.84 -26.61
CA MET A 297 8.07 1.14 -26.15
C MET A 297 8.39 -0.14 -25.35
N TYR A 298 8.10 -0.18 -24.04
CA TYR A 298 7.91 -1.44 -23.28
C TYR A 298 6.90 -1.25 -22.13
N ALA A 299 6.06 -2.27 -21.98
CA ALA A 299 4.74 -2.29 -21.34
C ALA A 299 4.71 -2.24 -19.81
N ILE A 300 3.49 -2.00 -19.29
CA ILE A 300 2.96 -2.07 -17.90
C ILE A 300 3.62 -3.14 -16.99
N CYS A 301 4.18 -4.20 -17.58
CA CYS A 301 5.01 -5.20 -16.90
C CYS A 301 6.17 -4.60 -16.10
N ASN A 302 6.78 -3.49 -16.53
CA ASN A 302 7.91 -2.90 -15.81
C ASN A 302 7.53 -2.35 -14.43
N LEU A 303 6.31 -1.82 -14.26
CA LEU A 303 5.84 -1.35 -12.96
C LEU A 303 5.52 -2.51 -12.01
N GLU A 304 4.92 -3.59 -12.52
CA GLU A 304 4.69 -4.81 -11.73
C GLU A 304 6.03 -5.42 -11.30
N ASP A 305 7.04 -5.44 -12.17
CA ASP A 305 8.38 -5.93 -11.86
C ASP A 305 9.10 -5.06 -10.81
N ILE A 306 9.00 -3.73 -10.90
CA ILE A 306 9.49 -2.81 -9.86
C ILE A 306 8.80 -3.12 -8.52
N CYS A 307 7.48 -3.22 -8.53
CA CYS A 307 6.69 -3.53 -7.34
C CYS A 307 7.04 -4.91 -6.75
N MET A 308 7.29 -5.90 -7.59
CA MET A 308 7.68 -7.26 -7.18
C MET A 308 9.11 -7.31 -6.65
N SER A 309 10.04 -6.55 -7.22
CA SER A 309 11.42 -6.46 -6.73
C SER A 309 11.51 -5.87 -5.30
N LEU A 310 10.53 -5.04 -4.95
CA LEU A 310 10.42 -4.37 -3.67
C LEU A 310 9.48 -5.10 -2.69
N ALA A 311 8.63 -6.00 -3.19
CA ALA A 311 7.81 -6.87 -2.37
C ALA A 311 8.63 -8.08 -1.91
N LYS A 312 8.83 -8.21 -0.59
CA LYS A 312 9.60 -9.32 -0.01
C LYS A 312 8.77 -10.05 1.05
N PRO A 313 8.97 -11.37 1.24
CA PRO A 313 8.45 -12.07 2.40
C PRO A 313 9.18 -11.58 3.67
N LEU A 314 8.51 -11.65 4.82
CA LEU A 314 9.08 -11.26 6.11
C LEU A 314 10.34 -12.06 6.51
N THR A 315 10.58 -13.22 5.89
CA THR A 315 11.65 -14.16 6.26
C THR A 315 13.00 -13.90 5.56
N SER A 316 13.22 -12.74 4.94
CA SER A 316 14.48 -12.39 4.24
C SER A 316 15.30 -11.33 4.95
#